data_AF-A0A7S2H7W7-F1
#
_entry.id   AF-A0A7S2H7W7-F1
#
_cell.length_a   1.000
_cell.length_b   1.000
_cell.length_c   1.000
_cell.angle_alpha   90.00
_cell.angle_beta   90.00
_cell.angle_gamma   90.00
#
_symmetry.space_group_name_H-M   'P 1'
#
loop_
_entity.id
_entity.type
_entity.pdbx_description
1 polymer ?
#
loop_
_entity_poly.entity_id
_entity_poly.type
_entity_poly.pdbx_seq_one_letter_code
_entity_poly.pdbx_strand_id
1 'polypeptide(L)'
;SLCRSGPGPREEEEGGVSLMGSSRKGSGGYADFVFRFAARELFGVTIPDDEPLTYTPGRNSDIEELILTDKETGETLLRFATAYGFRNIQSIVQKTRRGKSPYQFVEVMACPQGCLNGGAQPRGQLEGQPY
;
A
#
# COMPACT_ATOMS: atom_id res chain seq x y z
N SER A 1 -43.10 -6.99 -39.35
CA SER A 1 -42.49 -6.72 -38.04
C SER A 1 -41.20 -7.51 -37.97
N LEU A 2 -40.06 -6.86 -38.20
CA LEU A 2 -38.74 -7.48 -38.35
C LEU A 2 -37.87 -7.13 -37.12
N CYS A 3 -37.15 -8.14 -36.65
CA CYS A 3 -36.31 -8.22 -35.46
C CYS A 3 -35.14 -7.22 -35.38
N ARG A 4 -34.64 -6.98 -34.15
CA ARG A 4 -33.28 -7.37 -33.63
C ARG A 4 -33.02 -6.65 -32.29
N SER A 5 -33.07 -7.35 -31.16
CA SER A 5 -31.92 -7.94 -30.43
C SER A 5 -30.86 -6.89 -30.03
N GLY A 6 -30.90 -6.50 -28.76
CA GLY A 6 -29.96 -5.55 -28.14
C GLY A 6 -28.54 -6.11 -27.99
N PRO A 7 -27.55 -5.24 -27.75
CA PRO A 7 -26.15 -5.65 -27.66
C PRO A 7 -25.90 -6.42 -26.36
N GLY A 8 -25.18 -7.53 -26.48
CA GLY A 8 -24.79 -8.42 -25.37
C GLY A 8 -23.68 -7.83 -24.48
N PRO A 9 -23.27 -8.57 -23.44
CA PRO A 9 -22.22 -8.16 -22.52
C PRO A 9 -20.89 -8.01 -23.27
N ARG A 10 -20.15 -6.94 -22.98
CA ARG A 10 -18.79 -6.74 -23.49
C ARG A 10 -17.86 -7.64 -22.70
N GLU A 11 -17.08 -8.41 -23.43
CA GLU A 11 -16.01 -9.28 -22.93
C GLU A 11 -15.00 -8.42 -22.16
N GLU A 12 -14.76 -8.78 -20.90
CA GLU A 12 -13.71 -8.22 -20.07
C GLU A 12 -12.40 -8.94 -20.48
N GLU A 13 -11.50 -8.24 -21.16
CA GLU A 13 -10.15 -8.73 -21.39
C GLU A 13 -9.38 -8.76 -20.07
N GLU A 14 -8.97 -9.96 -19.65
CA GLU A 14 -8.07 -10.19 -18.53
C GLU A 14 -6.66 -9.68 -18.87
N GLY A 15 -6.46 -8.37 -18.75
CA GLY A 15 -5.14 -7.78 -18.54
C GLY A 15 -4.67 -8.19 -17.15
N GLY A 16 -4.07 -9.38 -17.04
CA GLY A 16 -3.71 -9.93 -15.74
C GLY A 16 -2.82 -8.96 -14.97
N VAL A 17 -3.23 -8.51 -13.79
CA VAL A 17 -2.40 -7.79 -12.80
C VAL A 17 -1.89 -8.80 -11.77
N SER A 18 -0.75 -8.57 -11.10
CA SER A 18 -0.18 -9.53 -10.15
C SER A 18 0.05 -8.82 -8.83
N LEU A 19 -0.70 -9.21 -7.81
CA LEU A 19 -0.48 -8.80 -6.43
C LEU A 19 -0.39 -10.09 -5.59
N MET A 20 0.52 -10.11 -4.65
CA MET A 20 0.83 -11.31 -3.87
C MET A 20 1.36 -10.89 -2.49
N GLY A 21 0.51 -10.72 -1.47
CA GLY A 21 1.06 -10.51 -0.11
C GLY A 21 0.12 -10.10 1.01
N SER A 22 0.07 -10.92 2.07
CA SER A 22 -0.35 -10.71 3.48
C SER A 22 -1.06 -9.40 3.95
N SER A 23 -2.28 -9.53 4.46
CA SER A 23 -3.06 -8.43 5.09
C SER A 23 -2.52 -8.01 6.46
N ARG A 24 -2.33 -6.70 6.70
CA ARG A 24 -1.96 -6.14 8.02
C ARG A 24 -3.19 -5.58 8.75
N LYS A 25 -3.46 -6.07 9.97
CA LYS A 25 -4.47 -5.49 10.89
C LYS A 25 -3.77 -4.71 12.01
N GLY A 26 -3.79 -3.38 11.90
CA GLY A 26 -3.10 -2.39 12.75
C GLY A 26 -2.79 -1.15 11.93
N SER A 27 -2.54 0.02 12.54
CA SER A 27 -2.16 1.27 11.82
C SER A 27 -1.18 0.98 10.68
N GLY A 28 -1.43 1.51 9.47
CA GLY A 28 -0.87 0.98 8.21
C GLY A 28 -1.92 0.53 7.19
N GLY A 29 -3.22 0.62 7.50
CA GLY A 29 -4.32 0.23 6.60
C GLY A 29 -4.81 1.35 5.67
N TYR A 30 -4.36 2.59 5.87
CA TYR A 30 -4.75 3.69 4.99
C TYR A 30 -4.04 3.61 3.65
N ALA A 31 -2.75 3.24 3.64
CA ALA A 31 -2.02 2.96 2.40
C ALA A 31 -2.77 1.93 1.55
N ASP A 32 -3.23 0.84 2.15
CA ASP A 32 -4.02 -0.20 1.50
C ASP A 32 -5.31 0.32 0.85
N PHE A 33 -6.12 1.05 1.62
CA PHE A 33 -7.38 1.59 1.13
C PHE A 33 -7.17 2.60 -0.01
N VAL A 34 -6.24 3.55 0.19
CA VAL A 34 -5.96 4.60 -0.79
C VAL A 34 -5.33 4.01 -2.05
N PHE A 35 -4.49 2.98 -1.92
CA PHE A 35 -3.88 2.30 -3.06
C PHE A 35 -4.91 1.58 -3.93
N ARG A 36 -5.80 0.78 -3.33
CA ARG A 36 -6.90 0.11 -4.05
C ARG A 36 -7.83 1.13 -4.73
N PHE A 37 -8.20 2.18 -4.00
CA PHE A 37 -9.03 3.25 -4.54
C PHE A 37 -8.35 3.96 -5.71
N ALA A 38 -7.09 4.36 -5.58
CA ALA A 38 -6.33 5.03 -6.64
C ALA A 38 -6.13 4.13 -7.86
N ALA A 39 -5.84 2.84 -7.66
CA ALA A 39 -5.71 1.88 -8.76
C ALA A 39 -6.99 1.80 -9.59
N ARG A 40 -8.15 1.75 -8.93
CA ARG A 40 -9.46 1.71 -9.60
C ARG A 40 -9.79 3.01 -10.30
N GLU A 41 -9.70 4.14 -9.60
CA GLU A 41 -10.16 5.42 -10.15
C GLU A 41 -9.23 6.00 -11.22
N LEU A 42 -7.91 5.76 -11.11
CA LEU A 42 -6.94 6.35 -12.04
C LEU A 42 -6.58 5.42 -13.20
N PHE A 43 -6.63 4.10 -12.99
CA PHE A 43 -6.14 3.12 -13.95
C PHE A 43 -7.15 2.03 -14.30
N GLY A 44 -8.37 2.05 -13.72
CA GLY A 44 -9.37 1.01 -13.95
C GLY A 44 -9.00 -0.36 -13.36
N VAL A 45 -7.95 -0.44 -12.54
CA VAL A 45 -7.48 -1.69 -11.96
C VAL A 45 -8.22 -1.94 -10.65
N THR A 46 -9.06 -2.98 -10.64
CA THR A 46 -9.78 -3.39 -9.42
C THR A 46 -8.97 -4.45 -8.68
N ILE A 47 -8.58 -4.13 -7.45
CA ILE A 47 -7.90 -5.05 -6.54
C ILE A 47 -8.92 -5.45 -5.46
N PRO A 48 -9.30 -6.73 -5.36
CA PRO A 48 -10.20 -7.23 -4.34
C PRO A 48 -9.74 -6.92 -2.91
N ASP A 49 -10.68 -6.80 -1.98
CA ASP A 49 -10.40 -6.54 -0.57
C ASP A 49 -9.80 -7.76 0.15
N ASP A 50 -10.12 -8.96 -0.32
CA ASP A 50 -9.58 -10.23 0.16
C ASP A 50 -8.20 -10.56 -0.44
N GLU A 51 -7.84 -9.90 -1.55
CA GLU A 51 -6.51 -10.00 -2.13
C GLU A 51 -5.53 -9.12 -1.34
N PRO A 52 -4.47 -9.70 -0.76
CA PRO A 52 -3.60 -8.96 0.12
C PRO A 52 -2.50 -8.26 -0.72
N LEU A 53 -2.18 -6.99 -0.39
CA LEU A 53 -1.21 -6.17 -1.14
C LEU A 53 0.26 -6.47 -0.81
N THR A 54 1.11 -6.54 -1.83
CA THR A 54 2.55 -6.82 -1.68
C THR A 54 3.34 -5.59 -1.29
N TYR A 55 3.91 -5.61 -0.09
CA TYR A 55 4.89 -4.63 0.34
C TYR A 55 6.31 -5.13 0.07
N THR A 56 7.12 -4.33 -0.61
CA THR A 56 8.55 -4.60 -0.81
C THR A 56 9.39 -3.65 0.03
N PRO A 57 10.48 -4.12 0.67
CA PRO A 57 11.41 -3.22 1.35
C PRO A 57 11.94 -2.15 0.40
N GLY A 58 11.88 -0.89 0.82
CA GLY A 58 12.39 0.24 0.07
C GLY A 58 13.89 0.42 0.27
N ARG A 59 14.32 1.67 0.43
CA ARG A 59 15.74 2.00 0.64
C ARG A 59 16.36 1.32 1.88
N ASN A 60 15.55 1.04 2.90
CA ASN A 60 15.93 0.34 4.12
C ASN A 60 14.71 -0.43 4.66
N SER A 61 14.90 -1.21 5.73
CA SER A 61 13.84 -2.02 6.36
C SER A 61 12.71 -1.20 7.00
N ASP A 62 12.93 0.09 7.22
CA ASP A 62 11.95 0.98 7.85
C ASP A 62 11.07 1.70 6.82
N ILE A 63 11.27 1.42 5.54
CA ILE A 63 10.45 1.88 4.44
C ILE A 63 9.94 0.65 3.70
N GLU A 64 8.64 0.55 3.52
CA GLU A 64 8.04 -0.44 2.64
C GLU A 64 7.34 0.29 1.49
N GLU A 65 7.34 -0.32 0.31
CA GLU A 65 6.78 0.26 -0.91
C GLU A 65 5.67 -0.62 -1.46
N LEU A 66 4.63 0.03 -1.95
CA LEU A 66 3.58 -0.56 -2.76
C LEU A 66 3.72 -0.03 -4.18
N ILE A 67 3.81 -0.93 -5.16
CA ILE A 67 4.05 -0.57 -6.54
C ILE A 67 3.01 -1.26 -7.42
N LEU A 68 2.26 -0.46 -8.19
CA LEU A 68 1.41 -0.96 -9.26
C LEU A 68 2.18 -0.80 -10.57
N THR A 69 2.35 -1.90 -11.29
CA THR A 69 2.97 -1.91 -12.61
C THR A 69 1.99 -2.45 -13.64
N ASP A 70 1.96 -1.80 -14.80
CA ASP A 70 1.34 -2.35 -15.99
C ASP A 70 2.15 -3.56 -16.47
N LYS A 71 1.50 -4.70 -16.72
CA LYS A 71 2.19 -5.93 -17.14
C LYS A 71 2.59 -5.95 -18.61
N GLU A 72 1.91 -5.21 -19.45
CA GLU A 72 2.18 -5.16 -20.89
C GLU A 72 3.30 -4.18 -21.19
N THR A 73 3.24 -2.99 -20.59
CA THR A 73 4.22 -1.93 -20.82
C THR A 73 5.39 -1.97 -19.84
N GLY A 74 5.21 -2.59 -18.67
CA GLY A 74 6.18 -2.54 -17.57
C GLY A 74 6.23 -1.18 -16.85
N GLU A 75 5.33 -0.25 -17.18
CA GLU A 75 5.32 1.08 -16.59
C GLU A 75 4.84 1.04 -15.13
N THR A 76 5.47 1.84 -14.26
CA THR A 76 5.00 2.03 -12.88
C THR A 76 3.86 3.05 -12.86
N LEU A 77 2.65 2.57 -12.59
CA LEU A 77 1.42 3.36 -12.54
C LEU A 77 1.25 4.06 -11.19
N LEU A 78 1.52 3.35 -10.09
CA LEU A 78 1.46 3.87 -8.72
C LEU A 78 2.68 3.44 -7.93
N ARG A 79 3.19 4.35 -7.10
CA ARG A 79 4.23 4.07 -6.14
C ARG A 79 3.92 4.74 -4.81
N PHE A 80 3.58 3.94 -3.81
CA PHE A 80 3.28 4.38 -2.46
C PHE A 80 4.40 3.93 -1.52
N ALA A 81 4.53 4.62 -0.39
CA ALA A 81 5.45 4.21 0.67
C ALA A 81 4.76 4.23 2.04
N THR A 82 5.16 3.30 2.89
CA THR A 82 4.98 3.39 4.34
C THR A 82 6.35 3.63 4.95
N ALA A 83 6.45 4.51 5.94
CA ALA A 83 7.73 4.86 6.55
C ALA A 83 7.63 4.98 8.06
N TYR A 84 8.62 4.41 8.73
CA TYR A 84 8.80 4.48 10.18
C TYR A 84 10.03 5.32 10.54
N GLY A 85 9.94 6.06 11.64
CA GLY A 85 11.08 6.75 12.24
C GLY A 85 11.42 8.12 11.63
N PHE A 86 11.82 9.05 12.51
CA PHE A 86 12.02 10.46 12.18
C PHE A 86 13.02 10.72 11.05
N ARG A 87 14.10 9.94 11.00
CA ARG A 87 15.13 10.06 9.94
C ARG A 87 14.54 9.84 8.54
N ASN A 88 13.68 8.83 8.38
CA ASN A 88 13.05 8.53 7.09
C ASN A 88 12.04 9.61 6.73
N ILE A 89 11.22 10.03 7.68
CA ILE A 89 10.23 11.11 7.52
C ILE A 89 10.91 12.39 7.04
N GLN A 90 11.98 12.82 7.70
CA GLN A 90 12.75 14.00 7.30
C GLN A 90 13.24 13.87 5.85
N SER A 91 13.78 12.71 5.46
CA SER A 91 14.27 12.49 4.09
C SER A 91 13.14 12.57 3.07
N ILE A 92 12.00 11.94 3.34
CA ILE A 92 10.83 11.91 2.45
C ILE A 92 10.23 13.31 2.32
N VAL A 93 10.01 14.03 3.42
CA VAL A 93 9.47 15.39 3.42
C VAL A 93 10.39 16.34 2.64
N GLN A 94 11.71 16.25 2.83
CA GLN A 94 12.67 17.06 2.08
C GLN A 94 12.64 16.76 0.58
N LYS A 95 12.56 15.48 0.18
CA LYS A 95 12.43 15.09 -1.23
C LYS A 95 11.12 15.57 -1.83
N THR A 96 10.03 15.46 -1.10
CA THR A 96 8.69 15.93 -1.51
C THR A 96 8.70 17.44 -1.74
N ARG A 97 9.23 18.22 -0.80
CA ARG A 97 9.36 19.69 -0.95
C ARG A 97 10.21 20.08 -2.16
N ARG A 98 11.17 19.24 -2.56
CA ARG A 98 12.04 19.47 -3.73
C ARG A 98 11.44 18.94 -5.04
N GLY A 99 10.24 18.36 -5.03
CA GLY A 99 9.66 17.71 -6.20
C GLY A 99 10.41 16.46 -6.67
N LYS A 100 11.17 15.81 -5.77
CA LYS A 100 12.01 14.64 -6.05
C LYS A 100 11.53 13.37 -5.34
N SER A 101 10.33 13.39 -4.76
CA SER A 101 9.73 12.19 -4.19
C SER A 101 9.22 11.31 -5.33
N PRO A 102 9.59 10.01 -5.38
CA PRO A 102 9.02 9.08 -6.36
C PRO A 102 7.62 8.60 -5.96
N TYR A 103 7.14 8.96 -4.76
CA TYR A 103 5.88 8.46 -4.20
C TYR A 103 4.75 9.47 -4.38
N GLN A 104 3.58 8.99 -4.81
CA GLN A 104 2.35 9.79 -4.85
C GLN A 104 1.67 9.86 -3.48
N PHE A 105 1.89 8.85 -2.63
CA PHE A 105 1.35 8.78 -1.28
C PHE A 105 2.39 8.20 -0.32
N VAL A 106 2.42 8.73 0.90
CA VAL A 106 3.28 8.25 1.98
C VAL A 106 2.50 8.17 3.29
N GLU A 107 2.38 6.97 3.87
CA GLU A 107 1.88 6.79 5.23
C GLU A 107 3.04 6.79 6.22
N VAL A 108 2.94 7.65 7.23
CA VAL A 108 3.99 7.85 8.22
C VAL A 108 3.53 7.31 9.57
N MET A 109 4.36 6.46 10.16
CA MET A 109 4.09 5.85 11.47
C MET A 109 5.21 6.13 12.46
N ALA A 110 4.85 6.31 13.74
CA ALA A 110 5.82 6.61 14.79
C ALA A 110 6.66 5.39 15.21
N CYS A 111 6.05 4.19 15.21
CA CYS A 111 6.69 2.94 15.64
C CYS A 111 6.55 1.86 14.56
N PRO A 112 7.56 1.00 14.37
CA PRO A 112 7.43 -0.18 13.51
C PRO A 112 6.29 -1.07 14.01
N GLN A 113 5.47 -1.57 13.09
CA GLN A 113 4.23 -2.34 13.35
C GLN A 113 3.10 -1.53 14.02
N GLY A 114 3.25 -0.20 14.08
CA GLY A 114 2.16 0.68 14.46
C GLY A 114 1.89 0.78 15.97
N CYS A 115 0.69 1.23 16.33
CA CYS A 115 0.29 1.51 17.72
C CYS A 115 0.35 0.29 18.66
N LEU A 116 0.34 -0.93 18.11
CA LEU A 116 0.38 -2.18 18.88
C LEU A 116 1.70 -2.33 19.68
N ASN A 117 2.79 -1.71 19.23
CA ASN A 117 4.08 -1.68 19.93
C ASN A 117 4.39 -0.32 20.56
N GLY A 118 3.38 0.53 20.76
CA GLY A 118 3.59 1.86 21.33
C GLY A 118 4.19 1.78 22.73
N GLY A 119 5.11 2.69 23.06
CA GLY A 119 5.79 2.73 24.37
C GLY A 119 4.87 2.97 25.58
N ALA A 120 3.58 3.28 25.34
CA ALA A 120 2.54 3.42 26.36
C ALA A 120 1.71 2.14 26.58
N GLN A 121 2.04 1.04 25.89
CA GLN A 121 1.39 -0.25 26.15
C GLN A 121 1.81 -0.79 27.52
N PRO A 122 0.88 -1.33 28.34
CA PRO A 122 1.23 -1.99 29.58
C PRO A 122 2.22 -3.10 29.30
N ARG A 123 3.40 -3.05 29.93
CA ARG A 123 4.30 -4.21 29.93
C ARG A 123 3.63 -5.27 30.79
N GLY A 124 3.30 -6.42 30.19
CA GLY A 124 2.84 -7.56 30.96
C GLY A 124 3.89 -7.85 32.03
N GLN A 125 3.51 -7.68 33.30
CA GLN A 125 4.34 -8.07 34.42
C GLN A 125 4.44 -9.59 34.38
N LEU A 126 5.50 -10.11 33.77
CA LEU A 126 5.90 -11.48 34.05
C LEU A 126 6.35 -11.46 35.51
N GLU A 127 5.54 -12.08 36.37
CA GLU A 127 5.91 -12.36 37.75
C GLU A 127 7.28 -13.05 37.77
N GLY A 128 8.24 -12.46 38.49
CA GLY A 128 9.25 -13.26 39.17
C GLY A 128 10.69 -13.18 38.71
N GLN A 129 11.28 -12.00 38.44
CA GLN A 129 12.74 -11.85 38.57
C GLN A 129 13.13 -10.55 39.29
N PRO A 130 13.86 -10.61 40.43
CA PRO A 130 14.36 -9.44 41.12
C PRO A 130 15.60 -8.85 40.43
N TYR A 131 15.79 -7.55 40.70
CA TYR A 131 16.78 -6.61 40.16
C TYR A 131 18.21 -7.14 39.98
#